data_AF-A0A9Q3HD77-F1
#
_entry.id   AF-A0A9Q3HD77-F1
#
_cell.length_a   1.000
_cell.length_b   1.000
_cell.length_c   1.000
_cell.angle_alpha   90.00
_cell.angle_beta   90.00
_cell.angle_gamma   90.00
#
_symmetry.space_group_name_H-M   'P 1'
#
loop_
_entity.id
_entity.type
_entity.pdbx_description
1 polymer ?
#
loop_
_entity_poly.entity_id
_entity_poly.type
_entity_poly.pdbx_seq_one_letter_code
_entity_poly.pdbx_strand_id
1 'polypeptide(L)'
;MRCLPCHKEDTAMDTALLFWNKIISTCAIPKTIIGHRDPKFKSEFWTNLYDMLGTKLAFHTAYHPQTDGLAERMIQTMEDILRKFCACGMEYKNYEVYTHDWVTLLQAVQLAYNTSQHSTPGKRTPLVEKGWNPLAPVDHLKRNILTIHPTAKDFHDMWKRACDTAARCIAEAKEYNKQRWDKTHMEPDFKEGDQVLVSTLNFNTLKGPKKMRDSFVGPFTIIKLIRKNAVEVKLTEETEEDKFPSRKKNPTPPEIVEVEDFPGPVKRIVMARKIRLNGKDQRQLFIRFKKQTGDKDKLFAEDAIPDGNLHLRRFRASRRTENSHQ
;
A
#
# COMPACT_ATOMS: atom_id res chain seq x y z
N MET A 1 -2.61 7.22 -15.50
CA MET A 1 -2.70 6.71 -14.12
C MET A 1 -3.90 5.79 -13.95
N ARG A 2 -3.75 4.74 -13.12
CA ARG A 2 -4.87 3.93 -12.65
C ARG A 2 -4.81 3.72 -11.14
N CYS A 3 -5.96 3.83 -10.48
CA CYS A 3 -6.12 3.57 -9.05
C CYS A 3 -7.15 2.47 -8.87
N LEU A 4 -6.80 1.43 -8.13
CA LEU A 4 -7.66 0.28 -7.91
C LEU A 4 -7.95 0.17 -6.40
N PRO A 5 -9.22 0.11 -5.98
CA PRO A 5 -9.56 -0.11 -4.59
C PRO A 5 -9.17 -1.54 -4.22
N CYS A 6 -8.57 -1.71 -3.04
CA CYS A 6 -8.19 -3.02 -2.50
C CYS A 6 -8.51 -3.06 -1.01
N HIS A 7 -8.80 -4.24 -0.49
CA HIS A 7 -8.98 -4.47 0.94
C HIS A 7 -7.63 -4.82 1.59
N LYS A 8 -7.52 -4.48 2.88
CA LYS A 8 -6.32 -4.82 3.66
C LYS A 8 -6.09 -6.33 3.76
N GLU A 9 -7.18 -7.10 3.70
CA GLU A 9 -7.16 -8.56 3.82
C GLU A 9 -6.91 -9.28 2.48
N ASP A 10 -6.87 -8.55 1.36
CA ASP A 10 -6.64 -9.13 0.03
C ASP A 10 -5.33 -9.90 0.00
N THR A 11 -5.40 -11.15 -0.44
CA THR A 11 -4.23 -12.01 -0.62
C THR A 11 -3.43 -11.61 -1.86
N ALA A 12 -2.24 -12.20 -2.02
CA ALA A 12 -1.46 -12.02 -3.23
C ALA A 12 -2.21 -12.50 -4.49
N MET A 13 -3.03 -13.54 -4.36
CA MET A 13 -3.85 -14.06 -5.46
C MET A 13 -4.97 -13.09 -5.83
N ASP A 14 -5.68 -12.54 -4.85
CA ASP A 14 -6.73 -11.53 -5.09
C ASP A 14 -6.14 -10.29 -5.77
N THR A 15 -4.96 -9.85 -5.31
CA THR A 15 -4.23 -8.72 -5.90
C THR A 15 -3.82 -9.02 -7.35
N ALA A 16 -3.36 -10.25 -7.64
CA ALA A 16 -2.98 -10.64 -9.00
C ALA A 16 -4.18 -10.71 -9.94
N LEU A 17 -5.32 -11.23 -9.48
CA LEU A 17 -6.56 -11.24 -10.25
C LEU A 17 -7.05 -9.81 -10.55
N LEU A 18 -7.01 -8.93 -9.55
CA LEU A 18 -7.35 -7.52 -9.73
C LEU A 18 -6.42 -6.85 -10.74
N PHE A 19 -5.11 -7.08 -10.63
CA PHE A 19 -4.11 -6.54 -11.55
C PHE A 19 -4.30 -7.09 -12.97
N TRP A 20 -4.57 -8.38 -13.12
CA TRP A 20 -4.83 -9.01 -14.41
C TRP A 20 -6.04 -8.40 -15.10
N ASN A 21 -7.16 -8.34 -14.38
CA ASN A 21 -8.44 -7.89 -14.90
C ASN A 21 -8.45 -6.40 -15.25
N LYS A 22 -7.72 -5.57 -14.50
CA LYS A 22 -7.78 -4.11 -14.62
C LYS A 22 -6.58 -3.47 -15.31
N ILE A 23 -5.42 -4.11 -15.29
CA ILE A 23 -4.17 -3.59 -15.88
C ILE A 23 -3.78 -4.40 -17.12
N ILE A 24 -3.53 -5.69 -16.95
CA ILE A 24 -3.03 -6.54 -18.06
C ILE A 24 -4.01 -6.60 -19.22
N SER A 25 -5.31 -6.73 -18.94
CA SER A 25 -6.39 -6.76 -19.95
C SER A 25 -6.39 -5.57 -20.93
N THR A 26 -5.78 -4.44 -20.54
CA THR A 26 -5.88 -3.16 -21.26
C THR A 26 -4.52 -2.57 -21.63
N CYS A 27 -3.43 -3.06 -21.03
CA CYS A 27 -2.05 -2.63 -21.32
C CYS A 27 -1.15 -3.76 -21.83
N ALA A 28 -1.64 -5.00 -21.90
CA ALA A 28 -0.84 -6.21 -22.08
C ALA A 28 0.19 -6.43 -20.96
N ILE A 29 0.97 -7.51 -21.07
CA ILE A 29 1.98 -7.88 -20.08
C ILE A 29 3.19 -6.93 -20.13
N PRO A 30 3.59 -6.31 -19.02
CA PRO A 30 4.76 -5.44 -19.00
C PRO A 30 6.06 -6.25 -19.02
N LYS A 31 7.12 -5.67 -19.60
CA LYS A 31 8.48 -6.26 -19.56
C LYS A 31 9.09 -6.20 -18.16
N THR A 32 8.79 -5.13 -17.42
CA THR A 32 9.32 -4.90 -16.08
C THR A 32 8.23 -4.29 -15.21
N ILE A 33 8.08 -4.80 -13.99
CA ILE A 33 7.25 -4.19 -12.93
C ILE A 33 8.19 -3.65 -11.87
N ILE A 34 8.11 -2.35 -11.63
CA ILE A 34 8.82 -1.68 -10.54
C ILE A 34 7.81 -1.46 -9.42
N GLY A 35 8.10 -1.98 -8.23
CA GLY A 35 7.14 -1.95 -7.12
C GLY A 35 7.77 -1.99 -5.74
N HIS A 36 7.00 -1.59 -4.74
CA HIS A 36 7.46 -1.55 -3.35
C HIS A 36 7.48 -2.94 -2.73
N ARG A 37 8.14 -3.06 -1.57
CA ARG A 37 8.38 -4.34 -0.89
C ARG A 37 7.17 -4.87 -0.12
N ASP A 38 5.95 -4.66 -0.61
CA ASP A 38 4.76 -5.23 0.02
C ASP A 38 4.83 -6.77 -0.02
N PRO A 39 4.50 -7.45 1.10
CA PRO A 39 4.53 -8.90 1.17
C PRO A 39 3.75 -9.61 0.06
N LYS A 40 2.68 -9.00 -0.48
CA LYS A 40 1.89 -9.57 -1.58
C LYS A 40 2.72 -9.67 -2.86
N PHE A 41 3.43 -8.61 -3.23
CA PHE A 41 4.27 -8.57 -4.43
C PHE A 41 5.57 -9.36 -4.25
N LYS A 42 5.99 -9.62 -3.01
CA LYS A 42 7.13 -10.49 -2.70
C LYS A 42 6.77 -11.95 -2.39
N SER A 43 5.50 -12.29 -2.45
CA SER A 43 5.06 -13.67 -2.23
C SER A 43 5.63 -14.58 -3.30
N GLU A 44 5.91 -15.83 -2.93
CA GLU A 44 6.37 -16.86 -3.86
C GLU A 44 5.43 -17.02 -5.06
N PHE A 45 4.12 -16.92 -4.82
CA PHE A 45 3.11 -16.90 -5.87
C PHE A 45 3.34 -15.76 -6.87
N TRP A 46 3.49 -14.51 -6.41
CA TRP A 46 3.65 -13.35 -7.30
C TRP A 46 4.96 -13.43 -8.06
N THR A 47 6.06 -13.81 -7.40
CA THR A 47 7.36 -13.95 -8.05
C THR A 47 7.35 -15.02 -9.13
N ASN A 48 6.81 -16.21 -8.84
CA ASN A 48 6.75 -17.31 -9.80
C ASN A 48 5.82 -17.00 -10.97
N LEU A 49 4.67 -16.34 -10.71
CA LEU A 49 3.73 -15.94 -11.75
C LEU A 49 4.40 -15.05 -12.81
N TYR A 50 5.12 -14.00 -12.38
CA TYR A 50 5.74 -13.07 -13.33
C TYR A 50 7.05 -13.60 -13.92
N ASP A 51 7.74 -14.51 -13.25
CA ASP A 51 8.87 -15.25 -13.84
C ASP A 51 8.40 -16.11 -15.03
N MET A 52 7.30 -16.85 -14.87
CA MET A 52 6.67 -17.62 -15.95
C MET A 52 6.21 -16.74 -17.12
N LEU A 53 5.78 -15.51 -16.83
CA LEU A 53 5.33 -14.55 -17.85
C LEU A 53 6.48 -13.76 -18.50
N GLY A 54 7.73 -14.01 -18.09
CA GLY A 54 8.91 -13.31 -18.60
C GLY A 54 8.98 -11.84 -18.17
N THR A 55 8.27 -11.45 -17.12
CA THR A 55 8.24 -10.09 -16.59
C THR A 55 9.28 -9.94 -15.48
N LYS A 56 10.21 -9.00 -15.64
CA LYS A 56 11.21 -8.70 -14.61
C LYS A 56 10.57 -7.95 -13.44
N LEU A 57 10.63 -8.52 -12.24
CA LEU A 57 10.25 -7.83 -11.02
C LEU A 57 11.44 -7.04 -10.45
N ALA A 58 11.31 -5.72 -10.38
CA ALA A 58 12.31 -4.82 -9.81
C ALA A 58 11.74 -4.18 -8.54
N PHE A 59 12.05 -4.77 -7.39
CA PHE A 59 11.67 -4.17 -6.11
C PHE A 59 12.63 -3.06 -5.74
N HIS A 60 12.10 -1.90 -5.38
CA HIS A 60 12.92 -0.84 -4.82
C HIS A 60 13.66 -1.40 -3.59
N THR A 61 14.94 -1.05 -3.42
CA THR A 61 15.52 -1.07 -2.09
C THR A 61 14.71 -0.09 -1.25
N ALA A 62 14.55 -0.36 0.05
CA ALA A 62 13.70 0.47 0.91
C ALA A 62 14.18 1.94 1.02
N TYR A 63 15.23 2.34 0.30
CA TYR A 63 15.96 3.58 0.49
C TYR A 63 16.59 4.09 -0.81
N HIS A 64 15.78 4.39 -1.83
CA HIS A 64 16.22 5.24 -2.95
C HIS A 64 15.17 6.30 -3.29
N PRO A 65 15.16 7.45 -2.57
CA PRO A 65 14.14 8.51 -2.70
C PRO A 65 13.99 9.09 -4.11
N GLN A 66 14.99 8.92 -4.97
CA GLN A 66 14.98 9.46 -6.33
C GLN A 66 14.43 8.50 -7.38
N THR A 67 14.63 7.19 -7.24
CA THR A 67 14.16 6.21 -8.23
C THR A 67 12.66 5.95 -8.08
N ASP A 68 12.15 6.00 -6.85
CA ASP A 68 10.72 5.86 -6.52
C ASP A 68 10.00 7.22 -6.41
N GLY A 69 10.74 8.33 -6.42
CA GLY A 69 10.19 9.66 -6.15
C GLY A 69 9.09 10.11 -7.12
N LEU A 70 9.00 9.58 -8.34
CA LEU A 70 7.86 9.86 -9.23
C LEU A 70 6.58 9.15 -8.79
N ALA A 71 6.67 7.85 -8.48
CA ALA A 71 5.52 7.07 -8.02
C ALA A 71 5.12 7.49 -6.60
N GLU A 72 6.07 7.73 -5.70
CA GLU A 72 5.80 8.26 -4.35
C GLU A 72 5.13 9.63 -4.38
N ARG A 73 5.64 10.60 -5.17
CA ARG A 73 5.00 11.92 -5.31
C ARG A 73 3.59 11.80 -5.90
N MET A 74 3.43 10.88 -6.86
CA MET A 74 2.13 10.61 -7.46
C MET A 74 1.15 10.00 -6.45
N ILE A 75 1.58 9.04 -5.63
CA ILE A 75 0.79 8.45 -4.55
C ILE A 75 0.41 9.53 -3.52
N GLN A 76 1.36 10.34 -3.07
CA GLN A 76 1.09 11.45 -2.14
C GLN A 76 0.06 12.44 -2.70
N THR A 77 0.24 12.86 -3.96
CA THR A 77 -0.72 13.74 -4.63
C THR A 77 -2.10 13.07 -4.70
N MET A 78 -2.18 11.77 -4.97
CA MET A 78 -3.43 11.01 -4.96
C MET A 78 -4.09 10.98 -3.60
N GLU A 79 -3.33 10.72 -2.53
CA GLU A 79 -3.84 10.71 -1.16
C GLU A 79 -4.41 12.09 -0.78
N ASP A 80 -3.73 13.18 -1.16
CA ASP A 80 -4.21 14.54 -0.91
C ASP A 80 -5.49 14.85 -1.69
N ILE A 81 -5.55 14.44 -2.96
CA ILE A 81 -6.75 14.58 -3.80
C ILE A 81 -7.91 13.82 -3.16
N LEU A 82 -7.71 12.54 -2.83
CA LEU A 82 -8.74 11.71 -2.22
C LEU A 82 -9.19 12.26 -0.86
N ARG A 83 -8.27 12.72 -0.02
CA ARG A 83 -8.60 13.32 1.28
C ARG A 83 -9.47 14.56 1.13
N LYS A 84 -9.10 15.49 0.25
CA LYS A 84 -9.88 16.70 -0.03
C LYS A 84 -11.24 16.36 -0.63
N PHE A 85 -11.25 15.42 -1.56
CA PHE A 85 -12.44 15.00 -2.27
C PHE A 85 -13.45 14.32 -1.31
N CYS A 86 -13.00 13.43 -0.43
CA CYS A 86 -13.82 12.85 0.62
C CYS A 86 -14.29 13.90 1.63
N ALA A 87 -13.44 14.88 1.98
CA ALA A 87 -13.81 15.96 2.89
C ALA A 87 -14.87 16.92 2.32
N CYS A 88 -15.08 16.94 1.00
CA CYS A 88 -16.13 17.75 0.37
C CYS A 88 -17.55 17.23 0.64
N GLY A 89 -17.70 16.09 1.33
CA GLY A 89 -19.00 15.62 1.82
C GLY A 89 -20.02 15.38 0.70
N MET A 90 -19.59 14.76 -0.41
CA MET A 90 -20.52 14.43 -1.49
C MET A 90 -21.50 13.34 -1.02
N GLU A 91 -22.64 13.78 -0.52
CA GLU A 91 -23.80 12.96 -0.22
C GLU A 91 -24.71 12.91 -1.45
N TYR A 92 -25.11 11.72 -1.88
CA TYR A 92 -26.05 11.58 -2.99
C TYR A 92 -27.16 10.54 -2.66
N LYS A 93 -28.14 11.01 -1.90
CA LYS A 93 -29.47 10.41 -1.65
C LYS A 93 -29.58 9.08 -0.87
N ASN A 94 -30.40 9.21 0.18
CA ASN A 94 -31.17 8.22 0.93
C ASN A 94 -31.77 7.08 0.08
N TYR A 95 -31.22 5.88 0.23
CA TYR A 95 -31.90 4.58 0.35
C TYR A 95 -30.79 3.52 0.18
N GLU A 96 -30.36 2.88 1.27
CA GLU A 96 -29.60 1.63 1.42
C GLU A 96 -28.51 1.20 0.40
N VAL A 97 -28.10 2.02 -0.57
CA VAL A 97 -27.18 1.65 -1.65
C VAL A 97 -26.28 2.84 -1.99
N TYR A 98 -25.12 2.85 -1.32
CA TYR A 98 -23.88 3.60 -1.59
C TYR A 98 -23.93 5.11 -1.82
N THR A 99 -23.89 5.92 -0.74
CA THR A 99 -23.35 7.29 -0.83
C THR A 99 -22.60 7.79 0.39
N HIS A 100 -21.42 7.20 0.64
CA HIS A 100 -20.23 7.90 1.19
C HIS A 100 -18.94 7.15 0.77
N ASP A 101 -18.99 6.31 -0.28
CA ASP A 101 -17.87 5.42 -0.59
C ASP A 101 -16.92 6.07 -1.60
N TRP A 102 -15.72 6.42 -1.13
CA TRP A 102 -14.63 6.92 -1.97
C TRP A 102 -14.30 5.96 -3.12
N VAL A 103 -14.64 4.67 -2.99
CA VAL A 103 -14.46 3.64 -4.03
C VAL A 103 -15.30 3.92 -5.28
N THR A 104 -16.58 4.30 -5.12
CA THR A 104 -17.47 4.54 -6.28
C THR A 104 -17.04 5.77 -7.07
N LEU A 105 -16.51 6.77 -6.37
CA LEU A 105 -16.08 8.04 -6.94
C LEU A 105 -14.61 8.03 -7.40
N LEU A 106 -13.84 6.97 -7.09
CA LEU A 106 -12.44 6.82 -7.49
C LEU A 106 -12.27 6.94 -9.02
N GLN A 107 -13.25 6.45 -9.79
CA GLN A 107 -13.22 6.54 -11.25
C GLN A 107 -13.33 7.99 -11.76
N ALA A 108 -14.13 8.83 -11.10
CA ALA A 108 -14.23 10.25 -11.41
C ALA A 108 -12.90 10.96 -11.12
N VAL A 109 -12.26 10.65 -9.99
CA VAL A 109 -10.93 11.17 -9.64
C VAL A 109 -9.87 10.73 -10.65
N GLN A 110 -9.86 9.46 -11.03
CA GLN A 110 -8.92 8.92 -12.01
C GLN A 110 -9.12 9.57 -13.40
N LEU A 111 -10.37 9.77 -13.83
CA LEU A 111 -10.67 10.45 -15.08
C LEU A 111 -10.17 11.90 -15.03
N ALA A 112 -10.54 12.66 -14.00
CA ALA A 112 -10.13 14.06 -13.82
C ALA A 112 -8.61 14.22 -13.76
N TYR A 113 -7.91 13.30 -13.11
CA TYR A 113 -6.45 13.32 -13.07
C TYR A 113 -5.84 13.04 -14.44
N ASN A 114 -6.32 12.02 -15.15
CA ASN A 114 -5.79 11.66 -16.47
C ASN A 114 -6.06 12.73 -17.53
N THR A 115 -7.17 13.45 -17.44
CA THR A 115 -7.52 14.57 -18.34
C THR A 115 -6.87 15.88 -17.95
N SER A 116 -6.30 15.97 -16.75
CA SER A 116 -5.51 17.13 -16.33
C SER A 116 -4.16 17.18 -17.07
N GLN A 117 -3.65 18.39 -17.30
CA GLN A 117 -2.28 18.56 -17.81
C GLN A 117 -1.28 18.31 -16.67
N HIS A 118 -0.19 17.60 -16.99
CA HIS A 118 0.92 17.34 -16.06
C HIS A 118 2.14 18.17 -16.46
N SER A 119 2.90 18.65 -15.48
CA SER A 119 4.02 19.56 -15.68
C SER A 119 5.19 18.92 -16.45
N THR A 120 5.49 17.65 -16.23
CA THR A 120 6.62 16.97 -16.90
C THR A 120 6.37 16.77 -18.41
N PRO A 121 5.23 16.20 -18.86
CA PRO A 121 5.01 15.98 -20.29
C PRO A 121 4.38 17.19 -20.99
N GLY A 122 3.86 18.18 -20.25
CA GLY A 122 3.02 19.27 -20.78
C GLY A 122 1.71 18.80 -21.44
N LYS A 123 1.41 17.51 -21.35
CA LYS A 123 0.32 16.81 -22.07
C LYS A 123 -0.52 16.00 -21.08
N ARG A 124 -1.74 15.66 -21.51
CA ARG A 124 -2.65 14.76 -20.77
C ARG A 124 -2.13 13.32 -20.84
N THR A 125 -2.34 12.53 -19.79
CA THR A 125 -1.79 11.17 -19.69
C THR A 125 -2.26 10.24 -20.83
N PRO A 126 -3.55 10.18 -21.22
CA PRO A 126 -4.01 9.33 -22.32
C PRO A 126 -3.38 9.67 -23.67
N LEU A 127 -3.12 10.96 -23.94
CA LEU A 127 -2.44 11.37 -25.17
C LEU A 127 -1.02 10.79 -25.25
N VAL A 128 -0.30 10.76 -24.13
CA VAL A 128 1.06 10.22 -24.07
C VAL A 128 1.05 8.69 -24.11
N GLU A 129 0.11 8.05 -23.41
CA GLU A 129 0.02 6.58 -23.29
C GLU A 129 -0.55 5.92 -24.55
N LYS A 130 -1.59 6.51 -25.14
CA LYS A 130 -2.41 5.88 -26.20
C LYS A 130 -2.40 6.66 -27.51
N GLY A 131 -1.83 7.86 -27.56
CA GLY A 131 -1.81 8.71 -28.75
C GLY A 131 -3.11 9.49 -29.00
N TRP A 132 -4.13 9.34 -28.16
CA TRP A 132 -5.39 10.07 -28.26
C TRP A 132 -5.96 10.41 -26.89
N ASN A 133 -6.72 11.50 -26.81
CA ASN A 133 -7.47 11.86 -25.62
C ASN A 133 -8.90 11.32 -25.74
N PRO A 134 -9.37 10.46 -24.82
CA PRO A 134 -10.76 10.10 -24.78
C PRO A 134 -11.60 11.32 -24.47
N LEU A 135 -12.73 11.45 -25.18
CA LEU A 135 -13.75 12.45 -24.90
C LEU A 135 -14.30 12.16 -23.51
N ALA A 136 -14.25 13.15 -22.62
CA ALA A 136 -14.94 13.03 -21.35
C ALA A 136 -16.46 13.05 -21.60
N PRO A 137 -17.30 12.46 -20.73
CA PRO A 137 -18.75 12.50 -20.89
C PRO A 137 -19.32 13.91 -21.06
N VAL A 138 -18.65 14.92 -20.47
CA VAL A 138 -19.01 16.34 -20.62
C VAL A 138 -18.72 16.91 -22.02
N ASP A 139 -17.75 16.35 -22.74
CA ASP A 139 -17.33 16.82 -24.07
C ASP A 139 -18.29 16.36 -25.18
N HIS A 140 -19.08 15.31 -24.92
CA HIS A 140 -19.95 14.67 -25.91
C HIS A 140 -21.45 14.73 -25.54
N LEU A 141 -21.84 15.72 -24.73
CA LEU A 141 -23.25 15.89 -24.38
C LEU A 141 -24.04 16.47 -25.56
N LYS A 142 -25.04 15.73 -26.03
CA LYS A 142 -25.99 16.24 -27.04
C LYS A 142 -26.80 17.37 -26.41
N ARG A 143 -26.73 18.56 -27.00
CA ARG A 143 -27.40 19.78 -26.50
C ARG A 143 -28.92 19.76 -26.72
N ASN A 144 -29.41 18.96 -27.67
CA ASN A 144 -30.82 18.91 -28.08
C ASN A 144 -31.39 17.49 -27.89
N ILE A 145 -31.68 17.09 -26.66
CA ILE A 145 -32.40 15.84 -26.36
C ILE A 145 -33.82 16.22 -25.93
N LEU A 146 -34.82 15.77 -26.70
CA LEU A 146 -36.23 16.12 -26.47
C LEU A 146 -36.84 15.44 -25.23
N THR A 147 -36.32 14.27 -24.86
CA THR A 147 -36.82 13.50 -23.72
C THR A 147 -35.65 12.85 -23.01
N ILE A 148 -35.43 13.21 -21.74
CA ILE A 148 -34.35 12.68 -20.91
C ILE A 148 -35.00 11.95 -19.74
N HIS A 149 -34.64 10.68 -19.54
CA HIS A 149 -35.09 9.91 -18.39
C HIS A 149 -34.58 10.56 -17.09
N PRO A 150 -35.42 10.80 -16.06
CA PRO A 150 -35.04 11.54 -14.86
C PRO A 150 -33.83 10.92 -14.15
N THR A 151 -33.78 9.59 -14.00
CA THR A 151 -32.63 8.90 -13.38
C THR A 151 -31.34 9.04 -14.19
N ALA A 152 -31.42 9.13 -15.53
CA ALA A 152 -30.24 9.32 -16.37
C ALA A 152 -29.70 10.74 -16.22
N LYS A 153 -30.59 11.74 -16.08
CA LYS A 153 -30.22 13.11 -15.76
C LYS A 153 -29.56 13.19 -14.39
N ASP A 154 -30.16 12.58 -13.38
CA ASP A 154 -29.62 12.57 -12.03
C ASP A 154 -28.23 11.93 -11.96
N PHE A 155 -28.02 10.81 -12.68
CA PHE A 155 -26.71 10.17 -12.81
C PHE A 155 -25.68 11.07 -13.51
N HIS A 156 -26.09 11.75 -14.59
CA HIS A 156 -25.23 12.71 -15.29
C HIS A 156 -24.82 13.86 -14.37
N ASP A 157 -25.78 14.46 -13.67
CA ASP A 157 -25.53 15.58 -12.76
C ASP A 157 -24.62 15.16 -11.59
N MET A 158 -24.82 13.95 -11.03
CA MET A 158 -23.94 13.37 -10.03
C MET A 158 -22.51 13.23 -10.57
N TRP A 159 -22.35 12.57 -11.72
CA TRP A 159 -21.04 12.32 -12.32
C TRP A 159 -20.31 13.63 -12.66
N LYS A 160 -21.04 14.62 -13.17
CA LYS A 160 -20.52 15.95 -13.48
C LYS A 160 -20.01 16.64 -12.21
N ARG A 161 -20.81 16.69 -11.14
CA ARG A 161 -20.40 17.26 -9.85
C ARG A 161 -19.17 16.55 -9.28
N ALA A 162 -19.11 15.23 -9.40
CA ALA A 162 -17.95 14.46 -8.96
C ALA A 162 -16.69 14.81 -9.78
N CYS A 163 -16.79 14.91 -11.10
CA CYS A 163 -15.67 15.30 -11.94
C CYS A 163 -15.21 16.73 -11.66
N ASP A 164 -16.14 17.68 -11.51
CA ASP A 164 -15.83 19.08 -11.22
C ASP A 164 -15.16 19.25 -9.86
N THR A 165 -15.67 18.53 -8.84
CA THR A 165 -15.09 18.51 -7.49
C THR A 165 -13.69 17.88 -7.53
N ALA A 166 -13.52 16.76 -8.23
CA ALA A 166 -12.22 16.12 -8.39
C ALA A 166 -11.21 17.06 -9.08
N ALA A 167 -11.61 17.74 -10.15
CA ALA A 167 -10.77 18.70 -10.86
C ALA A 167 -10.32 19.85 -9.94
N ARG A 168 -11.23 20.40 -9.12
CA ARG A 168 -10.89 21.40 -8.12
C ARG A 168 -9.91 20.86 -7.06
N CYS A 169 -10.17 19.69 -6.49
CA CYS A 169 -9.27 19.06 -5.52
C CYS A 169 -7.87 18.80 -6.10
N ILE A 170 -7.79 18.39 -7.37
CA ILE A 170 -6.52 18.23 -8.11
C ILE A 170 -5.77 19.56 -8.22
N ALA A 171 -6.45 20.64 -8.61
CA ALA A 171 -5.83 21.96 -8.73
C ALA A 171 -5.29 22.44 -7.37
N GLU A 172 -6.11 22.32 -6.31
CA GLU A 172 -5.71 22.71 -4.96
C GLU A 172 -4.57 21.82 -4.40
N ALA A 173 -4.56 20.52 -4.70
CA ALA A 173 -3.47 19.62 -4.28
C ALA A 173 -2.17 19.94 -5.00
N LYS A 174 -2.22 20.23 -6.31
CA LYS A 174 -1.05 20.67 -7.08
C LYS A 174 -0.45 21.96 -6.51
N GLU A 175 -1.30 22.95 -6.24
CA GLU A 175 -0.85 24.23 -5.69
C GLU A 175 -0.26 24.07 -4.28
N TYR A 176 -0.93 23.29 -3.41
CA TYR A 176 -0.40 22.95 -2.09
C TYR A 176 0.96 22.27 -2.15
N ASN A 177 1.12 21.26 -3.02
CA ASN A 177 2.38 20.53 -3.19
C ASN A 177 3.49 21.41 -3.76
N LYS A 178 3.15 22.32 -4.69
CA LYS A 178 4.08 23.32 -5.22
C LYS A 178 4.56 24.27 -4.12
N GLN A 179 3.65 24.87 -3.36
CA GLN A 179 4.02 25.78 -2.27
C GLN A 179 4.87 25.09 -1.19
N ARG A 180 4.55 23.83 -0.86
CA ARG A 180 5.36 23.04 0.07
C ARG A 180 6.75 22.78 -0.48
N TRP A 181 6.85 22.41 -1.76
CA TRP A 181 8.14 22.21 -2.44
C TRP A 181 8.94 23.50 -2.43
N ASP A 182 8.38 24.60 -2.91
CA ASP A 182 9.07 25.90 -3.00
C ASP A 182 9.56 26.40 -1.62
N LYS A 183 8.82 26.10 -0.53
CA LYS A 183 9.23 26.45 0.85
C LYS A 183 10.35 25.58 1.43
N THR A 184 10.42 24.31 1.04
CA THR A 184 11.29 23.32 1.69
C THR A 184 12.44 22.86 0.80
N HIS A 185 12.34 23.12 -0.50
CA HIS A 185 13.31 22.68 -1.47
C HIS A 185 14.52 23.61 -1.46
N MET A 186 15.67 23.04 -1.11
CA MET A 186 16.96 23.62 -1.37
C MET A 186 17.66 22.74 -2.39
N GLU A 187 18.15 23.33 -3.48
CA GLU A 187 19.05 22.63 -4.39
C GLU A 187 20.38 22.41 -3.66
N PRO A 188 20.80 21.16 -3.44
CA PRO A 188 22.11 20.89 -2.87
C PRO A 188 23.20 21.24 -3.90
N ASP A 189 24.16 22.08 -3.53
CA ASP A 189 25.36 22.37 -4.32
C ASP A 189 26.55 21.59 -3.76
N PHE A 190 26.54 20.27 -3.98
CA PHE A 190 27.63 19.39 -3.54
C PHE A 190 28.77 19.39 -4.55
N LYS A 191 30.02 19.43 -4.07
CA LYS A 191 31.24 19.28 -4.86
C LYS A 191 32.02 18.04 -4.44
N GLU A 192 32.76 17.47 -5.38
CA GLU A 192 33.69 16.38 -5.06
C GLU A 192 34.75 16.90 -4.07
N GLY A 193 34.97 16.15 -2.99
CA GLY A 193 35.82 16.58 -1.87
C GLY A 193 35.08 17.26 -0.71
N ASP A 194 33.82 17.66 -0.86
CA ASP A 194 33.05 18.23 0.26
C ASP A 194 32.80 17.17 1.35
N GLN A 195 32.72 17.64 2.59
CA GLN A 195 32.36 16.81 3.74
C GLN A 195 30.87 16.88 4.01
N VAL A 196 30.22 15.72 4.09
CA VAL A 196 28.79 15.61 4.34
C VAL A 196 28.50 14.71 5.54
N LEU A 197 27.42 15.05 6.24
CA LEU A 197 26.84 14.22 7.29
C LEU A 197 25.74 13.35 6.68
N VAL A 198 25.74 12.06 7.00
CA VAL A 198 24.73 11.10 6.51
C VAL A 198 23.76 10.76 7.64
N SER A 199 22.46 10.85 7.37
CA SER A 199 21.44 10.63 8.40
C SER A 199 21.42 9.18 8.91
N THR A 200 21.41 9.00 10.23
CA THR A 200 21.36 7.70 10.91
C THR A 200 19.99 7.03 10.91
N LEU A 201 18.93 7.76 10.50
CA LEU A 201 17.54 7.28 10.47
C LEU A 201 17.39 5.89 9.83
N ASN A 202 18.27 5.60 8.87
CA ASN A 202 18.26 4.40 8.05
C ASN A 202 19.49 3.49 8.24
N PHE A 203 20.39 3.79 9.18
CA PHE A 203 21.52 2.92 9.53
C PHE A 203 21.13 1.92 10.62
N ASN A 204 20.84 0.70 10.21
CA ASN A 204 20.54 -0.39 11.15
C ASN A 204 21.80 -1.02 11.77
N THR A 205 22.98 -0.74 11.20
CA THR A 205 24.29 -1.28 11.59
C THR A 205 24.92 -0.54 12.77
N LEU A 206 24.57 0.72 13.00
CA LEU A 206 25.10 1.48 14.14
C LEU A 206 24.70 0.83 15.48
N LYS A 207 25.62 0.81 16.45
CA LYS A 207 25.37 0.27 17.80
C LYS A 207 24.43 1.19 18.60
N GLY A 208 23.69 0.61 19.57
CA GLY A 208 22.82 1.34 20.52
C GLY A 208 21.33 1.41 20.17
N PRO A 209 20.45 1.93 21.03
CA PRO A 209 19.01 2.02 20.77
C PRO A 209 18.65 3.17 19.82
N LYS A 210 17.75 2.95 18.84
CA LYS A 210 17.37 3.91 17.78
C LYS A 210 16.96 5.31 18.28
N LYS A 211 16.45 5.40 19.52
CA LYS A 211 16.04 6.67 20.16
C LYS A 211 17.19 7.48 20.76
N MET A 212 18.36 6.89 20.96
CA MET A 212 19.52 7.47 21.67
C MET A 212 20.74 7.61 20.76
N ARG A 213 20.60 7.39 19.44
CA ARG A 213 21.68 7.59 18.48
C ARG A 213 21.62 9.00 17.91
N ASP A 214 22.78 9.56 17.58
CA ASP A 214 22.85 10.83 16.87
C ASP A 214 22.09 10.74 15.55
N SER A 215 21.39 11.80 15.16
CA SER A 215 20.55 11.80 13.95
C SER A 215 21.34 11.80 12.64
N PHE A 216 22.64 12.08 12.72
CA PHE A 216 23.59 12.12 11.60
C PHE A 216 24.96 11.58 12.04
N VAL A 217 25.67 10.91 11.13
CA VAL A 217 27.04 10.39 11.31
C VAL A 217 27.93 10.90 10.18
N GLY A 218 29.20 11.14 10.51
CA GLY A 218 30.21 11.72 9.62
C GLY A 218 31.15 12.63 10.42
N PRO A 219 31.99 13.45 9.76
CA PRO A 219 31.94 13.81 8.34
C PRO A 219 32.50 12.73 7.39
N PHE A 220 31.81 12.50 6.27
CA PHE A 220 32.31 11.67 5.18
C PHE A 220 32.62 12.52 3.96
N THR A 221 33.72 12.20 3.27
CA THR A 221 34.13 12.93 2.06
C THR A 221 33.39 12.39 0.84
N ILE A 222 32.85 13.29 0.02
CA ILE A 222 32.28 12.94 -1.29
C ILE A 222 33.40 12.52 -2.23
N ILE A 223 33.36 11.27 -2.69
CA ILE A 223 34.27 10.73 -3.71
C ILE A 223 33.81 11.15 -5.09
N LYS A 224 32.50 11.06 -5.35
CA LYS A 224 31.95 11.23 -6.70
C LYS A 224 30.53 11.77 -6.68
N LEU A 225 30.26 12.69 -7.60
CA LEU A 225 28.90 13.14 -7.89
C LEU A 225 28.26 12.20 -8.92
N ILE A 226 27.27 11.41 -8.50
CA ILE A 226 26.49 10.54 -9.42
C ILE A 226 25.44 11.40 -10.14
N ARG A 227 24.78 12.33 -9.42
CA ARG A 227 23.82 13.33 -9.91
C ARG A 227 23.86 14.56 -9.00
N LYS A 228 23.21 15.66 -9.40
CA LYS A 228 23.10 16.91 -8.58
C LYS A 228 22.77 16.67 -7.10
N ASN A 229 21.92 15.68 -6.78
CA ASN A 229 21.53 15.36 -5.40
C ASN A 229 21.85 13.90 -5.01
N ALA A 230 22.77 13.24 -5.72
CA ALA A 230 23.19 11.87 -5.41
C ALA A 230 24.71 11.80 -5.40
N VAL A 231 25.27 11.51 -4.23
CA VAL A 231 26.71 11.57 -3.96
C VAL A 231 27.19 10.21 -3.46
N GLU A 232 28.37 9.80 -3.90
CA GLU A 232 29.09 8.65 -3.38
C GLU A 232 30.07 9.14 -2.31
N VAL A 233 30.00 8.57 -1.11
CA VAL A 233 30.80 9.00 0.05
C VAL A 233 31.77 7.91 0.47
N LYS A 234 32.98 8.31 0.91
CA LYS A 234 33.96 7.39 1.48
C LYS A 234 33.61 7.12 2.93
N LEU A 235 33.28 5.87 3.25
CA LEU A 235 33.15 5.41 4.64
C LEU A 235 34.56 5.15 5.22
N THR A 236 34.80 5.54 6.47
CA THR A 236 36.04 5.23 7.20
C THR A 236 36.00 3.79 7.74
N GLU A 237 37.16 3.16 7.94
CA GLU A 237 37.31 1.71 8.24
C GLU A 237 36.54 1.25 9.50
N GLU A 238 36.27 2.12 10.48
CA GLU A 238 35.40 1.80 11.64
C GLU A 238 33.95 1.47 11.26
N THR A 239 33.53 1.84 10.05
CA THR A 239 32.22 1.51 9.46
C THR A 239 32.26 0.39 8.41
N GLU A 240 33.46 -0.09 8.00
CA GLU A 240 33.61 -1.19 7.04
C GLU A 240 33.53 -2.58 7.71
N GLU A 241 33.72 -2.68 9.03
CA GLU A 241 33.64 -3.96 9.75
C GLU A 241 32.22 -4.54 9.85
N ASP A 242 31.18 -3.75 9.55
CA ASP A 242 29.80 -4.24 9.45
C ASP A 242 29.55 -4.92 8.09
N LYS A 243 30.27 -6.03 7.88
CA LYS A 243 30.02 -7.00 6.82
C LYS A 243 28.54 -7.41 6.83
N PHE A 244 27.91 -7.34 5.66
CA PHE A 244 26.60 -7.92 5.36
C PHE A 244 26.42 -9.26 6.10
N PRO A 245 25.34 -9.47 6.87
CA PRO A 245 25.19 -10.72 7.60
C PRO A 245 24.87 -11.87 6.64
N SER A 246 25.91 -12.58 6.22
CA SER A 246 25.85 -14.02 5.98
C SER A 246 25.48 -14.69 7.30
N ARG A 247 24.18 -14.90 7.51
CA ARG A 247 23.62 -15.41 8.76
C ARG A 247 24.01 -16.88 8.98
N LYS A 248 25.14 -17.15 9.64
CA LYS A 248 25.31 -18.37 10.43
C LYS A 248 24.46 -18.22 11.70
N LYS A 249 23.42 -19.06 11.83
CA LYS A 249 22.59 -19.14 13.04
C LYS A 249 23.37 -19.89 14.13
N ASN A 250 23.64 -19.23 15.24
CA ASN A 250 23.88 -19.94 16.49
C ASN A 250 22.51 -20.34 17.08
N PRO A 251 22.32 -21.60 17.52
CA PRO A 251 21.06 -22.03 18.12
C PRO A 251 20.87 -21.37 19.49
N THR A 252 19.70 -20.76 19.67
CA THR A 252 19.24 -20.21 20.95
C THR A 252 18.74 -21.36 21.84
N PRO A 253 19.05 -21.40 23.14
CA PRO A 253 18.50 -22.41 24.05
C PRO A 253 16.96 -22.32 24.08
N PRO A 254 16.24 -23.46 24.17
CA PRO A 254 14.79 -23.44 24.24
C PRO A 254 14.31 -22.84 25.56
N GLU A 255 13.38 -21.91 25.45
CA GLU A 255 12.62 -21.32 26.55
C GLU A 255 11.67 -22.38 27.12
N ILE A 256 11.71 -22.62 28.43
CA ILE A 256 10.80 -23.54 29.11
C ILE A 256 9.43 -22.88 29.13
N VAL A 257 8.48 -23.40 28.34
CA VAL A 257 7.09 -22.96 28.33
C VAL A 257 6.36 -23.75 29.42
N GLU A 258 5.89 -23.06 30.46
CA GLU A 258 4.94 -23.63 31.42
C GLU A 258 3.68 -24.05 30.67
N VAL A 259 3.37 -25.34 30.67
CA VAL A 259 2.17 -25.89 30.06
C VAL A 259 1.00 -25.60 31.01
N GLU A 260 0.24 -24.54 30.74
CA GLU A 260 -1.03 -24.31 31.44
C GLU A 260 -2.00 -25.47 31.15
N ASP A 261 -2.51 -26.11 32.20
CA ASP A 261 -3.47 -27.22 32.11
C ASP A 261 -4.72 -26.82 31.33
N PHE A 262 -5.05 -27.60 30.29
CA PHE A 262 -6.18 -27.33 29.42
C PHE A 262 -7.51 -27.68 30.12
N PRO A 263 -8.39 -26.70 30.41
CA PRO A 263 -9.41 -26.82 31.46
C PRO A 263 -10.69 -27.59 31.06
N GLY A 264 -10.67 -28.36 29.96
CA GLY A 264 -11.75 -29.29 29.59
C GLY A 264 -12.21 -29.25 28.13
N PRO A 265 -13.32 -29.92 27.78
CA PRO A 265 -13.73 -30.10 26.38
C PRO A 265 -14.24 -28.81 25.71
N VAL A 266 -13.76 -28.57 24.49
CA VAL A 266 -14.09 -27.39 23.66
C VAL A 266 -15.56 -27.43 23.22
N LYS A 267 -16.30 -26.33 23.42
CA LYS A 267 -17.66 -26.11 22.85
C LYS A 267 -17.55 -25.49 21.46
N ARG A 268 -16.85 -24.35 21.34
CA ARG A 268 -16.59 -23.67 20.07
C ARG A 268 -15.41 -22.70 20.18
N ILE A 269 -14.81 -22.36 19.04
CA ILE A 269 -13.88 -21.23 18.92
C ILE A 269 -14.71 -19.96 18.73
N VAL A 270 -14.39 -18.92 19.50
CA VAL A 270 -15.02 -17.60 19.41
C VAL A 270 -14.22 -16.68 18.48
N MET A 271 -12.90 -16.76 18.54
CA MET A 271 -11.97 -15.95 17.76
C MET A 271 -10.69 -16.73 17.47
N ALA A 272 -10.05 -16.47 16.34
CA ALA A 272 -8.71 -16.95 16.03
C ALA A 272 -7.83 -15.76 15.63
N ARG A 273 -6.62 -15.66 16.18
CA ARG A 273 -5.64 -14.62 15.83
C ARG A 273 -4.26 -15.22 15.56
N LYS A 274 -3.49 -14.57 14.69
CA LYS A 274 -2.08 -14.90 14.46
C LYS A 274 -1.20 -13.88 15.18
N ILE A 275 -0.22 -14.37 15.93
CA ILE A 275 0.76 -13.54 16.62
C ILE A 275 2.14 -14.06 16.28
N ARG A 276 3.11 -13.15 16.18
CA ARG A 276 4.50 -13.48 15.96
C ARG A 276 5.25 -13.47 17.27
N LEU A 277 5.60 -14.65 17.78
CA LEU A 277 6.37 -14.86 19.02
C LEU A 277 7.72 -15.51 18.65
N ASN A 278 8.82 -14.97 19.18
CA ASN A 278 10.19 -15.47 18.93
C ASN A 278 10.52 -15.69 17.44
N GLY A 279 10.01 -14.82 16.56
CA GLY A 279 10.23 -14.87 15.11
C GLY A 279 9.43 -15.91 14.34
N LYS A 280 8.61 -16.74 15.02
CA LYS A 280 7.68 -17.71 14.42
C LYS A 280 6.24 -17.20 14.52
N ASP A 281 5.46 -17.46 13.47
CA ASP A 281 4.03 -17.16 13.49
C ASP A 281 3.31 -18.29 14.23
N GLN A 282 2.70 -17.95 15.37
CA GLN A 282 1.87 -18.85 16.15
C GLN A 282 0.40 -18.41 16.10
N ARG A 283 -0.51 -19.37 16.06
CA ARG A 283 -1.94 -19.12 16.11
C ARG A 283 -2.45 -19.31 17.53
N GLN A 284 -3.22 -18.33 17.99
CA GLN A 284 -3.95 -18.42 19.25
C GLN A 284 -5.45 -18.49 18.96
N LEU A 285 -6.12 -19.42 19.64
CA LEU A 285 -7.55 -19.65 19.53
C LEU A 285 -8.20 -19.23 20.86
N PHE A 286 -9.23 -18.39 20.77
CA PHE A 286 -10.06 -18.03 21.91
C PHE A 286 -11.20 -19.05 22.03
N ILE A 287 -11.20 -19.80 23.12
CA ILE A 287 -12.01 -21.01 23.27
C ILE A 287 -13.14 -20.78 24.27
N ARG A 288 -14.33 -21.22 23.90
CA ARG A 288 -15.44 -21.44 24.82
C ARG A 288 -15.55 -22.91 25.17
N PHE A 289 -15.53 -23.23 26.47
CA PHE A 289 -15.60 -24.60 26.98
C PHE A 289 -17.06 -25.09 27.13
N LYS A 290 -17.28 -26.40 27.09
CA LYS A 290 -18.61 -26.99 27.37
C LYS A 290 -18.94 -26.82 28.86
N LYS A 291 -20.21 -26.49 29.15
CA LYS A 291 -20.75 -26.32 30.51
C LYS A 291 -20.05 -25.25 31.38
N GLN A 292 -19.37 -24.28 30.77
CA GLN A 292 -18.80 -23.11 31.46
C GLN A 292 -19.40 -21.81 30.89
N THR A 293 -19.50 -20.78 31.74
CA THR A 293 -19.90 -19.42 31.36
C THR A 293 -18.78 -18.72 30.60
N GLY A 294 -19.13 -17.68 29.84
CA GLY A 294 -18.18 -16.96 28.97
C GLY A 294 -17.01 -16.30 29.70
N ASP A 295 -17.12 -16.11 31.02
CA ASP A 295 -16.06 -15.52 31.86
C ASP A 295 -14.82 -16.42 31.98
N LYS A 296 -14.93 -17.70 31.61
CA LYS A 296 -13.82 -18.66 31.58
C LYS A 296 -13.22 -18.86 30.18
N ASP A 297 -13.65 -18.08 29.19
CA ASP A 297 -13.08 -18.13 27.85
C ASP A 297 -11.63 -17.61 27.90
N LYS A 298 -10.68 -18.41 27.40
CA LYS A 298 -9.23 -18.10 27.42
C LYS A 298 -8.58 -18.34 26.06
N LEU A 299 -7.43 -17.71 25.86
CA LEU A 299 -6.59 -17.87 24.67
C LEU A 299 -5.62 -19.02 24.87
N PHE A 300 -5.63 -19.98 23.95
CA PHE A 300 -4.66 -21.07 23.91
C PHE A 300 -3.93 -21.09 22.58
N ALA A 301 -2.68 -21.55 22.59
CA ALA A 301 -1.96 -21.88 21.35
C ALA A 301 -2.68 -23.03 20.63
N GLU A 302 -2.70 -23.00 19.30
CA GLU A 302 -3.33 -24.06 18.49
C GLU A 302 -2.80 -25.46 18.85
N ASP A 303 -1.50 -25.55 19.14
CA ASP A 303 -0.80 -26.79 19.47
C ASP A 303 -1.14 -27.34 20.87
N ALA A 304 -1.65 -26.48 21.76
CA ALA A 304 -2.03 -26.86 23.13
C ALA A 304 -3.48 -27.40 23.23
N ILE A 305 -4.21 -27.41 22.12
CA ILE A 305 -5.64 -27.75 22.10
C ILE A 305 -5.82 -29.13 21.45
N PRO A 306 -6.43 -30.10 22.16
CA PRO A 306 -6.83 -31.37 21.55
C PRO A 306 -7.72 -31.13 20.32
N ASP A 307 -7.34 -31.70 19.18
CA ASP A 307 -8.04 -31.53 17.90
C ASP A 307 -8.20 -30.06 17.42
N GLY A 308 -7.30 -29.16 17.80
CA GLY A 308 -7.35 -27.72 17.47
C GLY A 308 -7.59 -27.41 15.98
N ASN A 309 -6.93 -28.17 15.09
CA ASN A 309 -7.12 -28.09 13.64
C ASN A 309 -8.57 -28.37 13.19
N LEU A 310 -9.23 -29.37 13.79
CA LEU A 310 -10.61 -29.74 13.45
C LEU A 310 -11.59 -28.67 13.92
N HIS A 311 -11.37 -28.13 15.11
CA HIS A 311 -12.17 -27.03 15.64
C HIS A 311 -12.02 -25.76 14.80
N LEU A 312 -10.80 -25.45 14.34
CA LEU A 312 -10.53 -24.31 13.48
C LEU A 312 -11.19 -24.45 12.10
N ARG A 313 -11.21 -25.66 11.52
CA ARG A 313 -11.93 -25.93 10.27
C ARG A 313 -13.43 -25.70 10.43
N ARG A 314 -14.04 -26.18 11.51
CA ARG A 314 -15.47 -25.95 11.81
C ARG A 314 -15.79 -24.46 12.00
N PHE A 315 -14.93 -23.71 12.69
CA PHE A 315 -15.09 -22.26 12.88
C PHE A 315 -15.02 -21.48 11.56
N ARG A 316 -14.10 -21.86 10.66
CA ARG A 316 -14.02 -21.23 9.32
C ARG A 316 -15.22 -21.57 8.45
N ALA A 317 -15.74 -22.79 8.56
CA ALA A 317 -16.94 -23.21 7.84
C ALA A 317 -18.17 -22.42 8.28
N SER A 318 -18.37 -22.22 9.60
CA SER A 318 -19.52 -21.47 10.12
C SER A 318 -19.48 -19.97 9.74
N ARG A 319 -18.29 -19.36 9.71
CA ARG A 319 -18.12 -17.96 9.24
C ARG A 319 -18.43 -17.79 7.76
N ARG A 320 -18.21 -18.82 6.93
CA ARG A 320 -18.55 -18.77 5.50
C ARG A 320 -20.06 -18.85 5.26
N THR A 321 -20.77 -19.62 6.07
CA THR A 321 -22.23 -19.75 5.98
C THR A 321 -22.98 -18.55 6.56
N GLU A 322 -22.43 -17.89 7.58
CA GLU A 322 -22.98 -16.62 8.11
C GLU A 322 -22.87 -15.48 7.08
N ASN A 323 -21.76 -15.42 6.33
CA ASN A 323 -21.56 -14.43 5.27
C ASN A 323 -22.34 -14.70 3.97
N SER A 324 -22.97 -15.87 3.81
CA SER A 324 -23.79 -16.20 2.62
C SER A 324 -25.29 -15.94 2.81
N HIS A 325 -25.71 -15.53 4.00
CA HIS A 325 -27.10 -15.21 4.34
C HIS A 325 -27.30 -13.76 4.80
N GLN A 326 -26.33 -12.88 4.50
CA GLN A 326 -26.42 -11.43 4.70
C GLN A 326 -26.37 -10.68 3.39
#